data_AF-A0A952D806-F1
#
_entry.id   AF-A0A952D806-F1
#
_cell.length_a   1.000
_cell.length_b   1.000
_cell.length_c   1.000
_cell.angle_alpha   90.00
_cell.angle_beta   90.00
_cell.angle_gamma   90.00
#
_symmetry.space_group_name_H-M   'P 1'
#
loop_
_entity.id
_entity.type
_entity.pdbx_description
1 polymer ?
#
loop_
_entity_poly.entity_id
_entity_poly.type
_entity_poly.pdbx_seq_one_letter_code
_entity_poly.pdbx_strand_id
1 'polypeptide(L)' 'MRSRDLLASALKLEPAERFALVDEILQSLDNPDPHIDHLWIEEAQRRLDAFRHGDAKAIAAEDVVGDF' A
#
# COMPACT_ATOMS: atom_id res chain seq x y z
N MET A 1 25.72 -5.65 12.61
CA MET A 1 25.95 -4.27 12.10
C MET A 1 24.75 -3.42 12.49
N ARG A 2 24.91 -2.18 12.98
CA ARG A 2 23.76 -1.35 13.36
C ARG A 2 23.19 -0.62 12.14
N SER A 3 21.92 -0.22 12.20
CA SER A 3 21.23 0.49 11.09
C SER A 3 21.96 1.76 10.64
N ARG A 4 22.59 2.49 11.58
CA ARG A 4 23.42 3.67 11.24
C ARG A 4 24.66 3.32 10.44
N ASP A 5 25.29 2.17 10.69
CA ASP A 5 26.51 1.75 9.97
C ASP A 5 26.16 1.31 8.53
N LEU A 6 25.00 0.67 8.36
CA LEU A 6 24.41 0.33 7.06
C LEU A 6 24.10 1.59 6.25
N LEU A 7 23.43 2.58 6.86
CA LEU A 7 23.12 3.86 6.21
C LEU A 7 24.41 4.59 5.78
N ALA A 8 25.42 4.65 6.65
CA ALA A 8 26.70 5.27 6.32
C ALA A 8 27.40 4.59 5.14
N SER A 9 27.20 3.28 4.96
CA SER A 9 27.73 2.53 3.83
C SER A 9 26.91 2.77 2.56
N ALA A 10 25.59 2.73 2.64
CA ALA A 10 24.68 3.01 1.53
C ALA A 10 24.84 4.43 0.95
N LEU A 11 25.15 5.42 1.80
CA LEU A 11 25.38 6.81 1.36
C LEU A 11 26.68 7.01 0.57
N LYS A 12 27.62 6.06 0.62
CA LYS A 12 28.87 6.07 -0.16
C LYS A 12 28.70 5.54 -1.58
N LEU A 13 27.56 4.92 -1.90
CA LEU A 13 27.26 4.42 -3.24
C LEU A 13 27.02 5.58 -4.21
N GLU A 14 27.26 5.31 -5.50
CA GLU A 14 26.88 6.25 -6.55
C GLU A 14 25.35 6.46 -6.55
N PRO A 15 24.85 7.62 -7.03
CA PRO A 15 23.41 7.91 -7.01
C PRO A 15 22.53 6.80 -7.60
N ALA A 16 22.95 6.17 -8.70
CA ALA A 16 22.20 5.09 -9.34
C ALA A 16 22.13 3.82 -8.48
N GLU A 17 23.24 3.42 -7.87
CA GLU A 17 23.31 2.24 -7.00
C GLU A 17 22.51 2.44 -5.71
N ARG A 18 22.56 3.65 -5.15
CA ARG A 18 21.74 4.01 -3.99
C ARG A 18 20.24 3.95 -4.33
N PHE A 19 19.85 4.38 -5.54
CA PHE A 19 18.46 4.28 -5.97
C PHE A 19 18.02 2.82 -6.11
N ALA A 20 18.83 1.98 -6.75
CA ALA A 20 18.56 0.55 -6.85
C ALA A 20 18.43 -0.13 -5.48
N LEU A 21 19.30 0.22 -4.52
CA LEU A 21 19.22 -0.31 -3.16
C LEU A 21 17.94 0.13 -2.44
N VAL A 22 17.49 1.37 -2.63
CA VAL A 22 16.22 1.85 -2.05
C VAL A 22 15.05 1.08 -2.63
N ASP A 23 15.04 0.83 -3.94
CA ASP A 23 13.96 0.10 -4.61
C ASP A 23 13.84 -1.34 -4.08
N GLU A 24 14.95 -2.06 -3.97
CA GLU A 24 14.98 -3.41 -3.39
C GLU A 24 14.48 -3.44 -1.93
N ILE A 25 14.87 -2.44 -1.12
CA ILE A 25 14.37 -2.32 0.26
C ILE A 25 12.86 -2.08 0.25
N LEU A 26 12.34 -1.19 -0.59
CA LEU A 26 10.91 -0.92 -0.68
C LEU A 26 10.13 -2.18 -1.11
N GLN A 27 10.63 -2.90 -2.13
CA GLN A 27 10.04 -4.16 -2.57
C GLN A 27 10.03 -5.21 -1.45
N SER A 28 11.04 -5.23 -0.57
CA SER A 28 11.05 -6.14 0.58
C SER A 28 10.00 -5.81 1.66
N LEU A 29 9.52 -4.56 1.68
CA LEU A 29 8.46 -4.10 2.58
C LEU A 29 7.08 -4.31 1.95
N ASP A 30 6.97 -4.23 0.63
CA ASP A 30 5.77 -4.57 -0.15
C ASP A 30 5.61 -6.09 -0.29
N ASN A 31 5.45 -6.76 0.84
CA ASN A 31 5.11 -8.18 0.88
C ASN A 31 3.63 -8.33 1.29
N PRO A 32 2.68 -8.28 0.33
CA PRO A 32 1.28 -8.45 0.63
C PRO A 32 1.06 -9.85 1.19
N ASP A 33 0.32 -9.93 2.30
CA ASP A 33 -0.10 -11.21 2.86
C ASP A 33 -1.29 -11.72 2.04
N PRO A 34 -1.16 -12.84 1.30
CA PRO A 34 -2.23 -13.34 0.45
C PRO A 34 -3.52 -13.64 1.22
N HIS A 35 -3.42 -13.93 2.52
CA HIS A 35 -4.58 -14.11 3.37
C HIS A 35 -5.33 -12.80 3.60
N ILE A 36 -4.59 -11.72 3.87
CA ILE A 36 -5.17 -10.38 4.03
C ILE A 36 -5.77 -9.90 2.70
N ASP A 37 -5.09 -10.12 1.57
CA ASP A 37 -5.62 -9.79 0.24
C ASP A 37 -6.94 -10.51 -0.03
N HIS A 38 -7.03 -11.79 0.32
CA HIS A 38 -8.26 -12.55 0.19
C HIS A 38 -9.40 -11.97 1.02
N LEU A 39 -9.13 -11.63 2.29
CA LEU A 39 -10.12 -10.98 3.17
C LEU A 39 -10.59 -9.62 2.62
N TRP A 40 -9.68 -8.85 2.01
CA TRP A 40 -10.05 -7.59 1.34
C TRP A 40 -10.96 -7.81 0.14
N ILE A 41 -10.71 -8.83 -0.68
CA ILE A 41 -11.57 -9.19 -1.82
C ILE A 41 -12.97 -9.57 -1.33
N GLU A 42 -13.05 -10.44 -0.33
CA GLU A 42 -14.33 -10.85 0.27
C GLU A 42 -15.11 -9.66 0.83
N GLU A 43 -14.44 -8.76 1.57
CA GLU A 43 -15.03 -7.56 2.13
C GLU A 43 -15.56 -6.62 1.04
N ALA A 44 -14.75 -6.37 0.02
CA ALA A 44 -15.10 -5.49 -1.08
C ALA A 44 -16.34 -6.01 -1.84
N GLN A 45 -16.36 -7.30 -2.14
CA GLN A 45 -17.49 -7.95 -2.81
C GLN A 45 -18.76 -7.87 -1.94
N ARG A 46 -18.65 -8.19 -0.65
CA ARG A 46 -19.76 -8.11 0.30
C ARG A 46 -20.36 -6.69 0.37
N ARG A 47 -19.51 -5.65 0.44
CA ARG A 47 -19.96 -4.25 0.48
C ARG A 47 -20.64 -3.83 -0.82
N LEU A 48 -20.08 -4.26 -1.96
CA LEU A 48 -20.64 -3.95 -3.26
C LEU A 48 -22.02 -4.59 -3.44
N ASP A 49 -22.20 -5.84 -3.01
CA ASP A 49 -23.49 -6.52 -3.09
C ASP A 49 -24.52 -5.90 -2.14
N ALA A 50 -24.16 -5.56 -0.91
CA ALA A 50 -25.05 -4.85 0.01
C ALA A 50 -25.49 -3.49 -0.57
N PHE A 51 -24.60 -2.75 -1.23
CA PHE A 51 -24.97 -1.53 -1.92
C PHE A 51 -25.94 -1.79 -3.09
N ARG A 52 -25.66 -2.78 -3.93
CA ARG A 52 -26.51 -3.15 -5.08
C ARG A 52 -27.92 -3.60 -4.69
N HIS A 53 -28.06 -4.28 -3.55
CA HIS A 53 -29.36 -4.71 -3.01
C HIS A 53 -30.10 -3.59 -2.26
N GLY A 54 -29.47 -2.44 -2.03
CA GLY A 54 -30.04 -1.34 -1.26
C GLY A 54 -29.96 -1.52 0.26
N ASP A 55 -29.19 -2.51 0.72
CA ASP A 55 -28.98 -2.82 2.14
C ASP A 55 -27.94 -1.87 2.79
N ALA A 56 -27.13 -1.18 1.99
CA ALA A 56 -26.13 -0.23 2.45
C ALA A 56 -26.46 1.21 2.03
N LYS A 57 -26.28 2.16 2.96
CA LYS A 57 -26.36 3.59 2.67
C LYS A 57 -25.07 4.05 1.98
N ALA A 58 -25.20 4.68 0.83
CA ALA A 58 -24.09 5.36 0.17
C ALA A 58 -24.00 6.83 0.61
N ILE A 59 -22.80 7.37 0.47
CA ILE A 59 -22.49 8.79 0.63
C ILE A 59 -22.09 9.29 -0.76
N ALA A 60 -22.49 10.51 -1.11
CA ALA A 60 -22.12 11.11 -2.39
C ALA A 60 -20.60 11.26 -2.48
N ALA A 61 -20.02 11.09 -3.67
CA ALA A 61 -18.57 11.10 -3.82
C ALA A 61 -17.98 12.48 -3.48
N GLU A 62 -18.72 13.54 -3.78
CA GLU A 62 -18.36 14.93 -3.53
C GLU A 62 -18.20 15.20 -2.02
N ASP A 63 -19.03 14.56 -1.19
CA ASP A 63 -18.97 14.66 0.27
C ASP A 63 -17.75 13.93 0.89
N VAL A 64 -17.10 13.03 0.14
CA VAL A 64 -15.98 12.21 0.60
C VAL A 64 -14.65 12.69 0.03
N VAL A 65 -14.60 12.92 -1.27
CA VAL A 65 -13.36 13.24 -2.01
C VAL A 65 -13.13 14.76 -2.09
N GLY A 66 -14.20 15.55 -1.91
CA GLY A 66 -14.17 17.00 -2.08
C GLY A 66 -14.26 17.43 -3.54
N ASP A 67 -14.35 18.74 -3.76
CA ASP A 67 -14.31 19.34 -5.09
C ASP A 67 -12.90 19.21 -5.71
N PHE A 68 -12.84 18.85 -6.99
CA PHE A 68 -11.61 18.82 -7.79
C PHE A 68 -11.31 20.16 -8.44
#